data_AF-A0A6C0LFK4-F1
#
_entry.id   AF-A0A6C0LFK4-F1
#
_cell.length_a   1.000
_cell.length_b   1.000
_cell.length_c   1.000
_cell.angle_alpha   90.00
_cell.angle_beta   90.00
_cell.angle_gamma   90.00
#
_symmetry.space_group_name_H-M   'P 1'
#
loop_
_entity.id
_entity.type
_entity.pdbx_description
1 polymer ?
#
loop_
_entity_poly.entity_id
_entity_poly.type
_entity_poly.pdbx_seq_one_letter_code
_entity_poly.pdbx_strand_id
1 'polypeptide(L)'
;MSETSNVSFQPGDIVTILDKIGDQSYQGKMIRRNVELKIPKIPQYGFEVQYFVKFDKASYKSILLQGWHIYASMVGQIKRCIITSISDEELKVQLYDPANGHLPLQYDYTIKYENIDSILISPNAFTITKV
;
A
#
# COMPACT_ATOMS: atom_id res chain seq x y z
N MET A 1 4.13 25.80 18.31
CA MET A 1 4.50 24.46 18.82
C MET A 1 3.32 23.55 18.56
N SER A 2 3.37 22.71 17.53
CA SER A 2 2.31 21.75 17.20
C SER A 2 2.64 20.44 17.91
N GLU A 3 1.81 20.09 18.90
CA GLU A 3 1.83 18.80 19.56
C GLU A 3 1.68 17.70 18.49
N THR A 4 2.75 16.95 18.26
CA THR A 4 2.68 15.71 17.50
C THR A 4 2.06 14.70 18.46
N SER A 5 0.73 14.64 18.45
CA SER A 5 0.01 13.55 19.08
C SER A 5 0.51 12.26 18.43
N ASN A 6 1.33 11.50 19.16
CA ASN A 6 1.77 10.16 18.77
C ASN A 6 0.55 9.23 18.85
N VAL A 7 -0.32 9.30 17.84
CA VAL A 7 -1.42 8.37 17.68
C VAL A 7 -0.80 7.00 17.40
N SER A 8 -0.87 6.10 18.38
CA SER A 8 -0.45 4.72 18.23
C SER A 8 -1.55 3.94 17.52
N PHE A 9 -1.28 3.42 16.33
CA PHE A 9 -2.19 2.53 15.60
C PHE A 9 -1.97 1.07 15.99
N GLN A 10 -3.06 0.32 16.09
CA GLN A 10 -3.05 -1.14 16.28
C GLN A 10 -3.58 -1.84 15.02
N PRO A 11 -3.13 -3.08 14.73
CA PRO A 11 -3.72 -3.88 13.67
C PRO A 11 -5.22 -4.06 13.92
N GLY A 12 -6.02 -3.70 12.92
CA GLY A 12 -7.46 -3.80 12.96
C GLY A 12 -8.21 -2.53 13.36
N ASP A 13 -7.50 -1.48 13.80
CA ASP A 13 -8.10 -0.17 14.03
C ASP A 13 -8.79 0.34 12.75
N ILE A 14 -9.97 0.92 12.91
CA ILE A 14 -10.65 1.65 11.85
C ILE A 14 -10.10 3.08 11.83
N VAL A 15 -9.71 3.53 10.64
CA VAL A 15 -9.08 4.83 10.43
C VAL A 15 -9.76 5.58 9.29
N THR A 16 -9.74 6.89 9.43
CA THR A 16 -10.08 7.84 8.37
C THR A 16 -8.77 8.32 7.73
N ILE A 17 -8.72 8.26 6.41
CA ILE A 17 -7.59 8.66 5.57
C ILE A 17 -8.03 9.87 4.77
N LEU A 18 -7.45 11.03 5.08
CA LEU A 18 -7.71 12.29 4.38
C LEU A 18 -6.57 12.58 3.41
N ASP A 19 -6.90 12.73 2.13
CA ASP A 19 -5.99 13.26 1.11
C ASP A 19 -5.69 14.73 1.40
N LYS A 20 -4.42 15.08 1.59
CA LYS A 20 -4.01 16.46 1.87
C LYS A 20 -4.14 17.41 0.69
N ILE A 21 -4.29 16.88 -0.53
CA ILE A 21 -4.39 17.66 -1.78
C ILE A 21 -5.82 17.64 -2.33
N GLY A 22 -6.45 16.46 -2.31
CA GLY A 22 -7.74 16.22 -2.97
C GLY A 22 -8.99 16.47 -2.13
N ASP A 23 -8.85 16.80 -0.84
CA ASP A 23 -9.97 16.98 0.12
C ASP A 23 -10.92 15.76 0.20
N GLN A 24 -10.44 14.59 -0.24
CA GLN A 24 -11.18 13.34 -0.23
C GLN A 24 -10.86 12.55 1.04
N SER A 25 -11.91 11.97 1.63
CA SER A 25 -11.82 11.17 2.84
C SER A 25 -12.24 9.74 2.57
N TYR A 26 -11.44 8.80 3.07
CA TYR A 26 -11.63 7.37 2.89
C TYR A 26 -11.65 6.69 4.26
N GLN A 27 -12.48 5.65 4.42
CA GLN A 27 -12.41 4.79 5.60
C GLN A 27 -11.64 3.52 5.27
N GLY A 28 -10.75 3.13 6.17
CA GLY A 28 -9.96 1.92 6.02
C GLY A 28 -9.70 1.23 7.34
N LYS A 29 -9.11 0.04 7.25
CA LYS A 29 -8.68 -0.77 8.38
C LYS A 29 -7.16 -0.87 8.39
N MET A 30 -6.54 -0.57 9.53
CA MET A 30 -5.11 -0.70 9.70
C MET A 30 -4.68 -2.16 9.64
N ILE A 31 -3.68 -2.45 8.82
CA ILE A 31 -3.06 -3.77 8.67
C ILE A 31 -1.58 -3.65 9.03
N ARG A 32 -1.06 -4.61 9.78
CA ARG A 32 0.36 -4.69 10.12
C ARG A 32 1.03 -5.72 9.22
N ARG A 33 2.13 -5.36 8.57
CA ARG A 33 2.93 -6.28 7.76
C ARG A 33 4.42 -6.12 8.07
N ASN A 34 5.14 -7.24 8.03
CA ASN A 34 6.59 -7.23 8.02
C ASN A 34 7.03 -7.00 6.57
N VAL A 35 7.78 -5.93 6.34
CA VAL A 35 8.33 -5.57 5.04
C VAL A 35 9.80 -5.93 5.05
N GLU A 36 10.22 -6.69 4.05
CA GLU A 36 11.62 -7.00 3.84
C GLU A 36 12.34 -5.75 3.33
N LEU A 37 13.43 -5.40 4.01
CA LEU A 37 14.31 -4.30 3.66
C LEU A 37 15.70 -4.85 3.37
N LYS A 38 16.25 -4.45 2.22
CA LYS A 38 17.66 -4.71 1.94
C LYS A 38 18.51 -3.79 2.80
N ILE A 39 19.38 -4.37 3.62
CA ILE A 39 20.31 -3.60 4.42
C ILE A 39 21.42 -3.09 3.49
N PRO A 40 21.63 -1.77 3.35
CA PRO A 40 22.68 -1.26 2.48
C PRO A 40 24.04 -1.84 2.88
N LYS A 41 24.81 -2.32 1.89
CA LYS A 41 26.17 -2.84 2.04
C LYS A 41 26.32 -4.19 2.76
N ILE A 42 25.23 -4.88 3.09
CA ILE A 42 25.27 -6.23 3.68
C ILE A 42 24.37 -7.15 2.83
N PRO A 43 24.80 -8.38 2.48
CA PRO A 43 23.96 -9.36 1.79
C PRO A 43 22.96 -10.03 2.77
N GLN A 44 22.33 -9.22 3.63
CA GLN A 44 21.34 -9.68 4.60
C GLN A 44 20.08 -8.84 4.46
N TYR A 45 18.96 -9.52 4.65
CA TYR A 45 17.64 -8.92 4.65
C TYR A 45 17.20 -8.66 6.09
N GLY A 46 16.76 -7.43 6.34
CA GLY A 46 16.09 -7.05 7.57
C GLY A 46 14.57 -7.08 7.38
N PHE A 47 13.84 -7.12 8.49
CA PHE A 47 12.38 -6.96 8.48
C PHE A 47 12.00 -5.75 9.32
N GLU A 48 11.23 -4.84 8.74
CA GLU A 48 10.60 -3.74 9.47
C GLU A 48 9.09 -3.95 9.51
N VAL A 49 8.50 -3.68 10.67
CA VAL A 49 7.04 -3.63 10.81
C VAL A 49 6.56 -2.31 10.24
N GLN A 50 5.77 -2.37 9.17
CA GLN A 50 5.08 -1.21 8.64
C GLN A 50 3.57 -1.38 8.74
N TYR A 51 2.90 -0.24 8.85
CA TYR A 51 1.45 -0.17 8.90
C TYR A 51 0.91 0.21 7.52
N PHE A 52 -0.12 -0.52 7.12
CA PHE A 52 -0.80 -0.41 5.84
C PHE A 52 -2.29 -0.19 6.09
N VAL A 53 -3.01 0.17 5.03
CA VAL A 53 -4.46 0.37 5.11
C VAL A 53 -5.14 -0.56 4.11
N LYS A 54 -6.16 -1.26 4.58
CA LYS A 54 -7.12 -2.01 3.75
C LYS A 54 -8.37 -1.17 3.57
N PHE A 55 -8.76 -0.96 2.33
CA PHE A 55 -9.96 -0.22 1.97
C PHE A 55 -11.03 -1.17 1.38
N ASP A 56 -12.22 -0.64 1.17
CA ASP A 56 -13.22 -1.31 0.35
C ASP A 56 -12.93 -1.15 -1.15
N LYS A 57 -13.64 -1.94 -1.97
CA LYS A 57 -13.46 -1.94 -3.43
C LYS A 57 -13.71 -0.57 -4.05
N ALA A 58 -14.71 0.17 -3.56
CA ALA A 58 -15.07 1.48 -4.09
C ALA A 58 -13.95 2.50 -3.85
N SER A 59 -13.41 2.55 -2.62
CA SER A 59 -12.30 3.44 -2.28
C SER A 59 -11.06 3.12 -3.10
N TYR A 60 -10.75 1.84 -3.36
CA TYR A 60 -9.61 1.49 -4.22
C TYR A 60 -9.73 2.04 -5.64
N LYS A 61 -10.93 2.05 -6.22
CA LYS A 61 -11.15 2.64 -7.56
C LYS A 61 -10.90 4.14 -7.58
N SER A 62 -11.10 4.82 -6.46
CA SER A 62 -10.95 6.28 -6.37
C SER A 62 -9.54 6.71 -5.96
N ILE A 63 -8.88 5.98 -5.06
CA ILE A 63 -7.61 6.41 -4.45
C ILE A 63 -6.36 5.98 -5.23
N LEU A 64 -6.44 4.90 -6.02
CA LEU A 64 -5.26 4.32 -6.64
C LEU A 64 -4.79 5.12 -7.84
N LEU A 65 -3.47 5.27 -7.95
CA LEU A 65 -2.80 5.91 -9.07
C LEU A 65 -1.75 4.98 -9.67
N GLN A 66 -1.48 5.15 -10.96
CA GLN A 66 -0.40 4.44 -11.63
C GLN A 66 0.95 4.75 -10.95
N GLY A 67 1.82 3.76 -10.86
CA GLY A 67 3.10 3.82 -10.18
C GLY A 67 3.04 3.51 -8.67
N TRP A 68 1.85 3.38 -8.09
CA TRP A 68 1.73 3.09 -6.66
C TRP A 68 2.11 1.65 -6.30
N HIS A 69 2.67 1.50 -5.10
CA HIS A 69 3.03 0.21 -4.55
C HIS A 69 1.87 -0.34 -3.72
N ILE A 70 1.42 -1.56 -4.03
CA ILE A 70 0.33 -2.25 -3.34
C ILE A 70 0.76 -3.65 -2.89
N TYR A 71 0.03 -4.21 -1.92
CA TYR A 71 0.05 -5.64 -1.66
C TYR A 71 -1.23 -6.27 -2.19
N ALA A 72 -1.07 -7.28 -3.05
CA ALA A 72 -2.20 -7.96 -3.68
C ALA A 72 -1.98 -9.47 -3.70
N SER A 73 -3.08 -10.23 -3.65
CA SER A 73 -3.07 -11.67 -3.87
C SER A 73 -2.85 -11.95 -5.35
N MET A 74 -1.72 -12.57 -5.65
CA MET A 74 -1.33 -13.02 -6.97
C MET A 74 -1.03 -14.51 -6.93
N VAL A 75 -1.76 -15.29 -7.71
CA VAL A 75 -1.59 -16.76 -7.78
C VAL A 75 -1.65 -17.41 -6.39
N GLY A 76 -2.57 -16.92 -5.54
CA GLY A 76 -2.78 -17.42 -4.18
C GLY A 76 -1.76 -16.95 -3.14
N GLN A 77 -0.79 -16.10 -3.50
CA GLN A 77 0.19 -15.53 -2.57
C GLN A 77 0.09 -14.01 -2.53
N ILE A 78 0.20 -13.42 -1.34
CA ILE A 78 0.28 -11.96 -1.23
C ILE A 78 1.67 -11.50 -1.65
N LYS A 79 1.73 -10.67 -2.68
CA LYS A 79 2.95 -10.11 -3.25
C LYS A 79 2.88 -8.58 -3.24
N ARG A 80 4.06 -7.96 -3.22
CA ARG A 80 4.20 -6.52 -3.41
C ARG A 80 4.24 -6.23 -4.91
N CYS A 81 3.45 -5.27 -5.36
CA CYS A 81 3.31 -4.96 -6.78
C CYS A 81 3.35 -3.45 -7.02
N ILE A 82 3.74 -3.04 -8.22
CA ILE A 82 3.57 -1.68 -8.73
C ILE A 82 2.40 -1.68 -9.71
N ILE A 83 1.51 -0.70 -9.59
CA ILE A 83 0.41 -0.49 -10.55
C ILE A 83 0.97 0.08 -11.86
N THR A 84 0.79 -0.63 -12.96
CA THR A 84 1.23 -0.18 -14.29
C THR A 84 0.09 0.35 -15.14
N SER A 85 -1.15 -0.06 -14.88
CA SER A 85 -2.34 0.48 -15.53
C SER A 85 -3.58 0.31 -14.66
N ILE A 86 -4.53 1.24 -14.79
CA ILE A 86 -5.79 1.27 -14.05
C ILE A 86 -6.94 1.31 -15.06
N SER A 87 -7.92 0.43 -14.89
CA SER A 87 -9.20 0.49 -15.60
C SER A 87 -10.35 0.37 -14.59
N ASP A 88 -11.60 0.54 -15.05
CA ASP A 88 -12.77 0.45 -14.18
C ASP A 88 -12.99 -0.95 -13.58
N GLU A 89 -12.53 -2.00 -14.24
CA GLU A 89 -12.78 -3.38 -13.81
C GLU A 89 -11.56 -4.03 -13.16
N GLU A 90 -10.37 -3.71 -13.67
CA GLU A 90 -9.14 -4.41 -13.36
C GLU A 90 -7.92 -3.46 -13.29
N LEU A 91 -6.84 -4.00 -12.73
CA LEU A 91 -5.55 -3.35 -12.64
C LEU A 91 -4.53 -4.22 -13.34
N LYS A 92 -3.58 -3.58 -14.04
CA LYS A 92 -2.33 -4.25 -14.42
C LYS A 92 -1.26 -3.89 -13.42
N VAL A 93 -0.51 -4.90 -12.98
CA VAL A 93 0.53 -4.76 -11.97
C VAL A 93 1.78 -5.54 -12.34
N GLN A 94 2.93 -5.06 -11.87
CA GLN A 94 4.20 -5.78 -11.97
C GLN A 94 4.72 -6.13 -10.58
N LEU A 95 5.37 -7.28 -10.44
CA LEU A 95 5.90 -7.75 -9.16
C LEU A 95 7.08 -6.89 -8.70
N TYR A 96 6.91 -6.14 -7.62
CA TYR A 96 7.98 -5.30 -7.11
C TYR A 96 8.82 -6.03 -6.07
N ASP A 97 10.11 -6.16 -6.37
CA ASP A 97 11.12 -6.64 -5.43
C ASP A 97 11.92 -5.46 -4.86
N PRO A 98 11.78 -5.12 -3.58
CA PRO A 98 12.52 -4.03 -2.95
C PRO A 98 14.05 -4.25 -2.97
N ALA A 99 14.49 -5.50 -2.98
CA ALA A 99 15.91 -5.86 -2.91
C ALA A 99 16.65 -5.61 -4.22
N ASN A 100 15.95 -5.84 -5.34
CA ASN A 100 16.50 -5.78 -6.69
C ASN A 100 15.98 -4.57 -7.48
N GLY A 101 15.08 -3.80 -6.88
CA GLY A 101 14.40 -2.67 -7.51
C GLY A 101 13.34 -3.13 -8.51
N HIS A 102 12.81 -2.16 -9.26
CA HIS A 102 11.96 -2.46 -10.40
C HIS A 102 12.84 -2.97 -11.55
N LEU A 103 12.88 -4.28 -11.74
CA LEU A 103 13.67 -4.89 -12.80
C LEU A 103 13.05 -4.55 -14.17
N PRO A 104 13.83 -4.11 -15.16
CA PRO A 104 13.29 -3.93 -16.51
C PRO A 104 12.76 -5.27 -17.05
N LEU A 105 11.62 -5.23 -17.75
CA LEU A 105 10.96 -6.38 -18.42
C LEU A 105 10.17 -7.35 -17.53
N GLN A 106 9.58 -6.89 -16.42
CA GLN A 106 8.64 -7.73 -15.68
C GLN A 106 7.30 -7.88 -16.42
N TYR A 107 6.73 -9.08 -16.38
CA TYR A 107 5.39 -9.36 -16.92
C TYR A 107 4.32 -8.59 -16.15
N ASP A 108 3.39 -7.96 -16.88
CA ASP A 108 2.16 -7.40 -16.31
C ASP A 108 1.20 -8.54 -15.95
N TYR A 109 0.70 -8.49 -14.72
CA TYR A 109 -0.37 -9.34 -14.23
C TYR A 109 -1.66 -8.53 -14.18
N THR A 110 -2.73 -9.09 -14.72
CA THR A 110 -4.07 -8.55 -14.53
C THR A 110 -4.65 -9.04 -13.20
N ILE A 111 -5.04 -8.12 -12.33
CA ILE A 111 -5.70 -8.41 -11.05
C ILE A 111 -6.99 -7.62 -10.91
N LYS A 112 -7.93 -8.14 -10.12
CA LYS A 112 -9.14 -7.42 -9.72
C LYS A 112 -8.89 -6.60 -8.45
N TYR A 113 -9.63 -5.52 -8.27
CA TYR A 113 -9.59 -4.70 -7.05
C TYR A 113 -9.85 -5.49 -5.76
N GLU A 114 -10.67 -6.55 -5.81
CA GLU A 114 -10.94 -7.42 -4.66
C GLU A 114 -9.73 -8.26 -4.21
N ASN A 115 -8.73 -8.41 -5.09
CA ASN A 115 -7.49 -9.12 -4.78
C ASN A 115 -6.47 -8.23 -4.08
N ILE A 116 -6.74 -6.92 -3.96
CA ILE A 116 -5.88 -6.01 -3.19
C ILE A 116 -6.09 -6.31 -1.72
N ASP A 117 -4.99 -6.58 -1.03
CA ASP A 117 -5.02 -6.81 0.40
C ASP A 117 -4.92 -5.48 1.17
N SER A 118 -3.91 -4.68 0.83
CA SER A 118 -3.62 -3.43 1.52
C SER A 118 -2.64 -2.55 0.73
N ILE A 119 -2.64 -1.25 1.03
CA ILE A 119 -1.74 -0.28 0.41
C ILE A 119 -0.96 0.51 1.45
N LEU A 120 0.26 0.90 1.10
CA LEU A 120 1.07 1.76 1.96
C LEU A 120 0.60 3.20 1.76
N ILE A 121 0.12 3.81 2.84
CA ILE A 121 -0.28 5.21 2.83
C ILE A 121 0.88 6.04 3.39
N SER A 122 1.40 6.94 2.56
CA SER A 122 2.48 7.84 2.97
C SER A 122 1.94 8.94 3.89
N PRO A 123 2.53 9.16 5.08
CA PRO A 123 2.14 10.25 5.97
C PRO A 123 2.42 11.64 5.37
N ASN A 124 3.23 11.71 4.30
CA ASN A 124 3.46 12.95 3.57
C ASN A 124 2.26 13.34 2.71
N ALA A 125 1.59 12.35 2.09
CA ALA A 125 0.45 12.59 1.19
C ALA A 125 -0.90 12.56 1.92
N PHE A 126 -1.01 11.80 3.01
CA PHE A 126 -2.28 11.58 3.70
C PHE A 126 -2.18 11.89 5.19
N THR A 127 -3.29 12.32 5.77
CA THR A 127 -3.50 12.40 7.21
C THR A 127 -4.32 11.20 7.65
N ILE A 128 -3.82 10.45 8.64
CA ILE A 128 -4.49 9.26 9.17
C ILE A 128 -5.01 9.59 10.56
N THR A 129 -6.32 9.45 10.76
CA THR A 129 -6.99 9.71 12.03
C THR A 129 -7.71 8.46 12.49
N LYS A 130 -7.54 8.08 13.76
CA LYS A 130 -8.30 6.98 14.36
C LYS A 130 -9.76 7.40 14.55
N VAL A 131 -10.70 6.52 14.23
CA VAL A 131 -12.15 6.69 14.51
C VAL A 131 -12.45 6.37 15.96
#